data_AF-A0A252DY54-F1
#
_entry.id   AF-A0A252DY54-F1
#
_cell.length_a   1.000
_cell.length_b   1.000
_cell.length_c   1.000
_cell.angle_alpha   90.00
_cell.angle_beta   90.00
_cell.angle_gamma   90.00
#
_symmetry.space_group_name_H-M   'P 1'
#
loop_
_entity.id
_entity.type
_entity.pdbx_description
1 polymer ?
#
loop_
_entity_poly.entity_id
_entity_poly.type
_entity_poly.pdbx_seq_one_letter_code
_entity_poly.pdbx_strand_id
1 'polypeptide(L)'
;MISSKKVNIQKNFHIRRHPQIRQDLQDVCEELREKFEKLYTTILKVDPYNCYLEINPDRCIQLDHHELDSHRELSGYRAIDIIHTVEGYREYYRIVYRIIDTDRQKCVEIISFGLHNYAYDLARKRVRNT
;
A
#
# COMPACT_ATOMS: atom_id res chain seq x y z
N MET A 1 -7.55 -7.85 39.91
CA MET A 1 -7.30 -8.18 38.49
C MET A 1 -6.64 -6.97 37.85
N ILE A 2 -5.34 -7.02 37.62
CA ILE A 2 -4.61 -5.95 36.94
C ILE A 2 -4.81 -6.20 35.44
N SER A 3 -5.69 -5.41 34.82
CA SER A 3 -5.81 -5.38 33.36
C SER A 3 -4.55 -4.72 32.82
N SER A 4 -3.58 -5.54 32.42
CA SER A 4 -2.44 -5.10 31.64
C SER A 4 -2.98 -4.52 30.33
N LYS A 5 -3.13 -3.20 30.27
CA LYS A 5 -3.25 -2.48 29.00
C LYS A 5 -2.05 -2.92 28.18
N LYS A 6 -2.28 -3.80 27.19
CA LYS A 6 -1.30 -4.12 26.17
C LYS A 6 -0.91 -2.79 25.56
N VAL A 7 0.31 -2.35 25.84
CA VAL A 7 0.95 -1.27 25.08
C VAL A 7 0.91 -1.76 23.64
N ASN A 8 0.03 -1.16 22.83
CA ASN A 8 -0.07 -1.46 21.43
C ASN A 8 1.22 -0.92 20.82
N ILE A 9 2.24 -1.79 20.72
CA ILE A 9 3.49 -1.45 20.04
C ILE A 9 3.07 -1.23 18.59
N GLN A 10 2.85 0.04 18.24
CA GLN A 10 2.51 0.48 16.90
C GLN A 10 3.62 -0.05 15.99
N LYS A 11 3.34 -1.14 15.26
CA LYS A 11 4.32 -1.79 14.40
C LYS A 11 4.64 -0.80 13.29
N ASN A 12 5.78 -0.13 13.38
CA ASN A 12 6.14 0.89 12.41
C ASN A 12 7.01 0.26 11.32
N PHE A 13 6.40 -0.08 10.18
CA PHE A 13 7.06 -0.62 9.01
C PHE A 13 7.85 0.47 8.29
N HIS A 14 9.05 0.15 7.83
CA HIS A 14 9.82 1.05 6.98
C HIS A 14 9.29 0.95 5.55
N ILE A 15 9.10 2.07 4.85
CA ILE A 15 8.70 2.05 3.44
C ILE A 15 9.93 2.01 2.55
N ARG A 16 10.04 0.95 1.75
CA ARG A 16 10.90 0.89 0.57
C ARG A 16 10.05 1.07 -0.68
N ARG A 17 10.59 1.74 -1.69
CA ARG A 17 9.94 1.94 -2.99
C ARG A 17 10.81 1.31 -4.05
N HIS A 18 10.21 0.58 -4.97
CA HIS A 18 10.90 0.19 -6.19
C HIS A 18 11.39 1.46 -6.91
N PRO A 19 12.61 1.47 -7.51
CA PRO A 19 13.18 2.67 -8.12
C PRO A 19 12.28 3.33 -9.16
N GLN A 20 11.41 2.55 -9.81
CA GLN A 20 10.50 3.01 -10.84
C GLN A 20 9.16 3.61 -10.33
N ILE A 21 8.93 3.67 -9.01
CA ILE A 21 7.71 4.29 -8.45
C ILE A 21 7.61 5.77 -8.82
N ARG A 22 8.75 6.45 -9.01
CA ARG A 22 8.74 7.87 -9.41
C ARG A 22 8.08 8.07 -10.77
N GLN A 23 8.29 7.14 -11.71
CA GLN A 23 7.71 7.15 -13.04
C GLN A 23 6.20 6.86 -12.97
N ASP A 24 5.78 5.93 -12.11
CA ASP A 24 4.36 5.61 -11.89
C ASP A 24 3.54 6.81 -11.42
N LEU A 25 4.18 7.74 -10.70
CA LEU A 25 3.54 8.94 -10.14
C LEU A 25 3.64 10.17 -11.05
N GLN A 26 4.35 10.09 -12.17
CA GLN A 26 4.63 11.24 -13.03
C GLN A 26 3.36 11.75 -13.71
N ASP A 27 2.55 10.84 -14.23
CA ASP A 27 1.32 11.17 -14.98
C ASP A 27 0.06 11.21 -14.10
N VAL A 28 0.25 11.02 -12.79
CA VAL A 28 -0.82 11.06 -11.80
C VAL A 28 -1.07 12.51 -11.37
N CYS A 29 -2.34 12.89 -11.20
CA CYS A 29 -2.70 14.22 -10.73
C CYS A 29 -2.09 14.52 -9.34
N GLU A 30 -1.94 15.81 -9.03
CA GLU A 30 -1.28 16.25 -7.80
C GLU A 30 -1.97 15.71 -6.54
N GLU A 31 -3.31 15.77 -6.48
CA GLU A 31 -4.07 15.28 -5.32
C GLU A 31 -3.79 13.81 -5.02
N LEU A 32 -3.82 12.95 -6.04
CA LEU A 32 -3.61 11.52 -5.87
C LEU A 32 -2.14 11.21 -5.53
N ARG A 33 -1.20 11.98 -6.09
CA ARG A 33 0.22 11.91 -5.72
C ARG A 33 0.43 12.29 -4.26
N GLU A 34 -0.23 13.34 -3.78
CA GLU A 34 -0.17 13.72 -2.36
C GLU A 34 -0.77 12.67 -1.44
N LYS A 35 -1.91 12.06 -1.83
CA LYS A 35 -2.50 10.95 -1.08
C LYS A 35 -1.58 9.75 -1.03
N PHE A 36 -0.90 9.42 -2.14
CA PHE A 36 0.12 8.38 -2.15
C PHE A 36 1.22 8.68 -1.15
N GLU A 37 1.83 9.87 -1.22
CA GLU A 37 2.96 10.25 -0.38
C GLU A 37 2.60 10.35 1.10
N LYS A 38 1.43 10.90 1.43
CA LYS A 38 1.05 11.21 2.82
C LYS A 38 0.16 10.12 3.42
N LEU A 39 -0.97 9.81 2.80
CA LEU A 39 -2.00 8.94 3.39
C LEU A 39 -1.65 7.46 3.21
N TYR A 40 -1.47 7.02 1.97
CA TYR A 40 -1.30 5.58 1.66
C TYR A 40 0.01 5.05 2.24
N THR A 41 1.10 5.80 2.15
CA THR A 41 2.35 5.37 2.79
C THR A 41 2.24 5.36 4.31
N THR A 42 1.47 6.25 4.94
CA THR A 42 1.27 6.24 6.40
C THR A 42 0.46 5.02 6.83
N ILE A 43 -0.60 4.68 6.10
CA ILE A 43 -1.39 3.47 6.34
C ILE A 43 -0.51 2.22 6.25
N LEU A 44 0.31 2.11 5.19
CA LEU A 44 1.25 1.00 5.03
C LEU A 44 2.36 0.95 6.08
N LYS A 45 2.77 2.10 6.64
CA LYS A 45 3.72 2.14 7.77
C LYS A 45 3.10 1.58 9.04
N VAL A 46 1.82 1.86 9.29
CA VAL A 46 1.15 1.54 10.56
C VAL A 46 0.58 0.12 10.56
N ASP A 47 -0.18 -0.23 9.53
CA ASP A 47 -0.81 -1.55 9.41
C ASP A 47 -0.91 -2.00 7.95
N PRO A 48 0.18 -2.56 7.38
CA PRO A 48 0.17 -3.01 6.00
C PRO A 48 -0.63 -4.30 5.77
N TYR A 49 -1.04 -5.00 6.82
CA TYR A 49 -1.82 -6.23 6.69
C TYR A 49 -3.30 -5.93 6.50
N ASN A 50 -3.82 -4.94 7.24
CA ASN A 50 -5.23 -4.55 7.22
C ASN A 50 -5.51 -3.19 6.56
N CYS A 51 -4.46 -2.47 6.15
CA CYS A 51 -4.52 -1.12 5.57
C CYS A 51 -5.41 -0.16 6.37
N TYR A 52 -5.23 -0.18 7.69
CA TYR A 52 -6.03 0.57 8.66
C TYR A 52 -5.21 1.69 9.32
N LEU A 53 -5.85 2.84 9.50
CA LEU A 53 -5.31 3.97 10.26
C LEU A 53 -6.39 4.58 11.13
N GLU A 54 -6.21 4.49 12.45
CA GLU A 54 -6.99 5.22 13.44
C GLU A 54 -6.43 6.64 13.58
N ILE A 55 -7.28 7.66 13.39
CA ILE A 55 -6.91 9.06 13.57
C ILE A 55 -7.31 9.52 14.96
N ASN A 56 -8.53 9.16 15.38
CA ASN A 56 -9.07 9.34 16.72
C ASN A 56 -10.21 8.31 16.93
N PRO A 57 -10.80 8.19 18.13
CA PRO A 57 -11.82 7.19 18.41
C PRO A 57 -13.04 7.23 17.48
N ASP A 58 -13.33 8.38 16.88
CA ASP A 58 -14.50 8.59 16.01
C ASP A 58 -14.13 8.64 14.51
N ARG A 59 -12.84 8.49 14.17
CA ARG A 59 -12.36 8.61 12.80
C ARG A 59 -11.27 7.59 12.49
N CYS A 60 -11.62 6.62 11.66
CA CYS A 60 -10.71 5.65 11.10
C CYS A 60 -10.75 5.68 9.57
N ILE A 61 -9.66 5.24 8.95
CA ILE A 61 -9.55 5.01 7.51
C ILE A 61 -9.13 3.56 7.32
N GLN A 62 -9.91 2.81 6.54
CA GLN A 62 -9.53 1.49 6.06
C GLN A 62 -9.58 1.52 4.54
N LEU A 63 -8.49 1.10 3.90
CA LEU A 63 -8.45 0.96 2.45
C LEU A 63 -8.81 -0.47 2.06
N ASP A 64 -9.48 -0.62 0.92
CA ASP A 64 -9.76 -1.95 0.37
C ASP A 64 -8.45 -2.60 -0.07
N HIS A 65 -8.23 -3.84 0.36
CA HIS A 65 -6.98 -4.54 0.13
C HIS A 65 -7.18 -6.06 0.02
N HIS A 66 -6.31 -6.71 -0.73
CA HIS A 66 -6.36 -8.15 -0.92
C HIS A 66 -4.99 -8.75 -1.25
N GLU A 67 -4.85 -10.05 -0.99
CA GLU A 67 -3.67 -10.84 -1.37
C GLU A 67 -3.73 -11.19 -2.86
N LEU A 68 -2.57 -11.25 -3.50
CA LEU A 68 -2.44 -11.52 -4.94
C LEU A 68 -2.06 -12.98 -5.22
N ASP A 69 -2.38 -13.91 -4.33
CA ASP A 69 -1.94 -15.31 -4.42
C ASP A 69 -2.53 -16.08 -5.62
N SER A 70 -3.63 -15.61 -6.20
CA SER A 70 -4.16 -16.12 -7.47
C SER A 70 -3.29 -15.76 -8.68
N HIS A 71 -2.35 -14.82 -8.53
CA HIS A 71 -1.40 -14.43 -9.56
C HIS A 71 -0.06 -15.10 -9.30
N ARG A 72 0.28 -16.15 -10.08
CA ARG A 72 1.50 -16.96 -9.91
C ARG A 72 2.79 -16.15 -9.66
N GLU A 73 2.95 -15.02 -10.32
CA GLU A 73 4.15 -14.16 -10.26
C GLU A 73 4.11 -13.13 -9.13
N LEU A 74 2.94 -12.91 -8.54
CA LEU A 74 2.71 -11.96 -7.45
C LEU A 74 2.22 -12.68 -6.18
N SER A 75 2.45 -13.98 -6.05
CA SER A 75 2.17 -14.69 -4.79
C SER A 75 3.03 -14.12 -3.67
N GLY A 76 2.42 -13.89 -2.50
CA GLY A 76 3.02 -13.17 -1.38
C GLY A 76 3.03 -11.64 -1.51
N TYR A 77 2.47 -11.09 -2.58
CA TYR A 77 2.21 -9.66 -2.73
C TYR A 77 0.76 -9.33 -2.38
N ARG A 78 0.50 -8.05 -2.12
CA ARG A 78 -0.80 -7.50 -1.76
C ARG A 78 -1.11 -6.30 -2.65
N ALA A 79 -2.39 -5.98 -2.79
CA ALA A 79 -2.87 -4.79 -3.46
C ALA A 79 -3.74 -3.95 -2.53
N ILE A 80 -3.68 -2.63 -2.71
CA ILE A 80 -4.69 -1.69 -2.23
C ILE A 80 -5.46 -1.18 -3.44
N ASP A 81 -6.79 -1.24 -3.40
CA ASP A 81 -7.68 -0.68 -4.41
C ASP A 81 -8.11 0.74 -4.03
N ILE A 82 -7.92 1.68 -4.96
CA ILE A 82 -8.13 3.11 -4.75
C ILE A 82 -9.12 3.63 -5.80
N ILE A 83 -10.23 4.21 -5.33
CA ILE A 83 -11.16 4.92 -6.19
C ILE A 83 -10.83 6.41 -6.13
N HIS A 84 -10.53 7.02 -7.27
CA HIS A 84 -10.27 8.45 -7.41
C HIS A 84 -11.20 9.07 -8.45
N THR A 85 -11.78 10.22 -8.17
CA THR A 85 -12.69 10.90 -9.10
C THR A 85 -11.93 11.99 -9.85
N VAL A 86 -11.86 11.88 -11.17
CA VAL A 86 -11.25 12.87 -12.07
C VAL A 86 -12.35 13.39 -12.99
N GLU A 87 -12.60 14.70 -12.97
CA GLU A 87 -13.61 15.36 -13.82
C GLU A 87 -15.01 14.72 -13.77
N GLY A 88 -15.40 14.19 -12.61
CA GLY A 88 -16.69 13.51 -12.41
C GLY A 88 -16.71 12.02 -12.77
N TYR A 89 -15.62 11.48 -13.32
CA TYR A 89 -15.46 10.06 -13.62
C TYR A 89 -14.64 9.34 -12.55
N ARG A 90 -15.01 8.10 -12.22
CA ARG A 90 -14.28 7.27 -11.27
C ARG A 90 -13.19 6.48 -11.99
N GLU A 91 -11.95 6.72 -11.59
CA GLU A 91 -10.79 5.93 -11.96
C GLU A 91 -10.40 5.00 -10.82
N TYR A 92 -9.91 3.82 -11.19
CA TYR A 92 -9.51 2.77 -10.25
C TYR A 92 -8.00 2.61 -10.31
N TYR A 93 -7.32 3.04 -9.26
CA TYR A 93 -5.88 2.90 -9.07
C TYR A 93 -5.58 1.74 -8.13
N ARG A 94 -4.35 1.22 -8.21
CA ARG A 94 -3.84 0.20 -7.30
C ARG A 94 -2.43 0.52 -6.84
N ILE A 95 -2.17 0.18 -5.59
CA ILE A 95 -0.80 0.05 -5.06
C ILE A 95 -0.51 -1.44 -4.94
N VAL A 96 0.55 -1.92 -5.58
CA VAL A 96 1.06 -3.28 -5.36
C VAL A 96 2.25 -3.22 -4.43
N TYR A 97 2.25 -4.03 -3.38
CA TYR A 97 3.31 -4.05 -2.38
C TYR A 97 3.55 -5.46 -1.84
N ARG A 98 4.66 -5.65 -1.15
CA ARG A 98 4.90 -6.84 -0.30
C ARG A 98 5.31 -6.43 1.10
N ILE A 99 5.04 -7.31 2.05
CA ILE A 99 5.44 -7.14 3.44
C ILE A 99 6.63 -8.04 3.72
N ILE A 100 7.69 -7.46 4.25
CA ILE A 100 8.88 -8.14 4.75
C ILE A 100 8.84 -7.97 6.27
N ASP A 101 8.28 -8.95 6.98
CA ASP A 101 8.23 -8.99 8.45
C ASP A 101 9.10 -10.15 8.93
N THR A 102 10.33 -9.82 9.32
CA THR A 102 11.33 -10.75 9.87
C THR A 102 11.83 -10.22 11.19
N ASP A 103 12.47 -11.05 12.01
CA ASP A 103 13.06 -10.63 13.29
C ASP A 103 14.07 -9.47 13.15
N ARG A 104 14.67 -9.33 11.96
CA ARG A 104 15.70 -8.32 11.66
C ARG A 104 15.16 -7.09 10.93
N GLN A 105 14.00 -7.19 10.29
CA GLN A 105 13.49 -6.15 9.41
C GLN A 105 11.96 -6.19 9.33
N LYS A 106 11.34 -5.02 9.54
CA LYS A 106 9.92 -4.77 9.27
C LYS A 106 9.79 -3.71 8.20
N CYS A 107 9.53 -4.12 6.98
CA CYS A 107 9.51 -3.26 5.81
C CYS A 107 8.32 -3.58 4.91
N VAL A 108 7.75 -2.54 4.32
CA VAL A 108 6.82 -2.64 3.19
C VAL A 108 7.54 -2.14 1.96
N GLU A 109 7.60 -2.98 0.95
CA GLU A 109 8.14 -2.60 -0.35
C GLU A 109 7.01 -2.35 -1.33
N ILE A 110 6.86 -1.10 -1.76
CA ILE A 110 5.91 -0.70 -2.80
C ILE A 110 6.54 -0.97 -4.16
N ILE A 111 5.89 -1.81 -4.96
CA ILE A 111 6.40 -2.33 -6.23
C ILE A 111 5.88 -1.50 -7.41
N SER A 112 4.60 -1.19 -7.42
CA SER A 112 3.98 -0.38 -8.48
C SER A 112 2.79 0.43 -7.98
N PHE A 113 2.52 1.51 -8.70
CA PHE A 113 1.31 2.31 -8.60
C PHE A 113 0.76 2.57 -10.01
N GLY A 114 -0.56 2.58 -10.16
CA GLY A 114 -1.18 2.94 -11.44
C GLY A 114 -2.60 2.44 -11.58
N LEU A 115 -3.17 2.60 -12.77
CA LEU A 115 -4.54 2.20 -13.07
C LEU A 115 -4.72 0.68 -13.03
N HIS A 116 -5.70 0.21 -12.27
CA HIS A 116 -6.26 -1.14 -12.25
C HIS A 116 -5.28 -2.27 -12.67
N ASN A 117 -5.40 -2.79 -13.90
CA ASN A 117 -4.58 -3.90 -14.40
C ASN A 117 -3.15 -3.47 -14.75
N TYR A 118 -2.96 -2.22 -15.14
CA TYR A 118 -1.66 -1.68 -15.50
C TYR A 118 -0.69 -1.72 -14.31
N ALA A 119 -1.18 -1.46 -13.10
CA ALA A 119 -0.37 -1.62 -11.89
C ALA A 119 0.15 -3.06 -11.71
N TYR A 120 -0.67 -4.07 -12.02
CA TYR A 120 -0.23 -5.47 -11.97
C TYR A 120 0.78 -5.80 -13.06
N ASP A 121 0.59 -5.30 -14.27
CA ASP A 121 1.54 -5.52 -15.36
C ASP A 121 2.91 -4.91 -15.06
N LEU A 122 2.93 -3.71 -14.47
CA LEU A 122 4.16 -3.09 -13.97
C LEU A 122 4.80 -3.94 -12.86
N ALA A 123 4.01 -4.42 -11.90
CA ALA A 123 4.52 -5.24 -10.81
C ALA A 123 5.14 -6.54 -11.32
N ARG A 124 4.46 -7.28 -12.21
CA ARG A 124 4.98 -8.52 -12.78
C ARG A 124 6.29 -8.30 -13.52
N LYS A 125 6.38 -7.23 -14.33
CA LYS A 125 7.62 -6.87 -15.03
C LYS A 125 8.78 -6.63 -14.06
N ARG A 126 8.53 -5.98 -12.93
CA ARG A 126 9.54 -5.65 -11.92
C ARG A 126 9.98 -6.88 -11.14
N VAL A 127 9.03 -7.69 -10.69
CA VAL A 127 9.31 -8.91 -9.92
C VAL A 127 10.06 -9.94 -10.76
N ARG A 128 9.74 -10.12 -12.05
CA ARG A 128 10.48 -11.04 -12.94
C ARG A 128 11.94 -10.63 -13.17
N ASN A 129 12.26 -9.36 -13.00
CA ASN A 129 13.58 -8.80 -13.25
C ASN A 129 14.40 -8.61 -11.96
N THR A 130 13.90 -9.09 -10.82
CA THR A 130 14.59 -9.04 -9.51
C THR A 130 15.13 -10.42 -9.15
#